data_AF-A0A7V8J565-F1
#
_entry.id   AF-A0A7V8J565-F1
#
_cell.length_a   1.000
_cell.length_b   1.000
_cell.length_c   1.000
_cell.angle_alpha   90.00
_cell.angle_beta   90.00
_cell.angle_gamma   90.00
#
_symmetry.space_group_name_H-M   'P 1'
#
loop_
_entity.id
_entity.type
_entity.pdbx_description
1 polymer ?
#
loop_
_entity_poly.entity_id
_entity_poly.type
_entity_poly.pdbx_seq_one_letter_code
_entity_poly.pdbx_strand_id
1 'polypeptide(L)'
;MPYTVTAEQLASITDPEIAFGTERLLPAWEVIPDDYKQGNFYTKLVEAIFYGTTLPQGEMELNEGIDPEMLNRAVRAHITSFSPKHEHKIAGVGYMIASACTITPAPAGAP
;
A
#
# COMPACT_ATOMS: atom_id res chain seq x y z
N MET A 1 4.66 -18.32 -5.16
CA MET A 1 3.23 -17.97 -5.18
C MET A 1 3.15 -16.47 -5.41
N PRO A 2 2.22 -15.96 -6.23
CA PRO A 2 1.99 -14.52 -6.30
C PRO A 2 1.58 -14.05 -4.90
N TYR A 3 2.16 -12.94 -4.46
CA TYR A 3 1.78 -12.33 -3.20
C TYR A 3 0.35 -11.78 -3.34
N THR A 4 -0.50 -12.07 -2.36
CA THR A 4 -1.88 -11.58 -2.32
C THR A 4 -2.30 -11.38 -0.88
N VAL A 5 -2.88 -10.23 -0.55
CA VAL A 5 -3.49 -9.96 0.75
C VAL A 5 -4.97 -10.29 0.72
N THR A 6 -5.47 -10.90 1.79
CA THR A 6 -6.89 -11.19 1.95
C THR A 6 -7.58 -10.12 2.79
N ALA A 7 -8.90 -10.00 2.65
CA ALA A 7 -9.72 -9.15 3.52
C ALA A 7 -9.50 -9.48 5.00
N GLU A 8 -9.47 -10.77 5.36
CA GLU A 8 -9.23 -11.21 6.73
C GLU A 8 -7.87 -10.73 7.27
N GLN A 9 -6.83 -10.76 6.44
CA GLN A 9 -5.51 -10.25 6.82
C GLN A 9 -5.52 -8.73 7.04
N LEU A 10 -6.19 -7.96 6.18
CA LEU A 10 -6.31 -6.52 6.37
C LEU A 10 -7.16 -6.17 7.62
N ALA A 11 -8.23 -6.92 7.87
CA ALA A 11 -9.08 -6.75 9.06
C ALA A 11 -8.36 -7.10 10.36
N SER A 12 -7.35 -7.99 10.30
CA SER A 12 -6.58 -8.41 11.47
C SER A 12 -5.61 -7.34 12.01
N ILE A 13 -5.50 -6.18 11.36
CA ILE A 13 -4.62 -5.08 11.81
C ILE A 13 -5.17 -4.45 13.09
N THR A 14 -4.36 -4.56 14.14
CA THR A 14 -4.72 -4.09 15.48
C THR A 14 -4.37 -2.62 15.69
N ASP A 15 -5.01 -1.95 16.65
CA ASP A 15 -4.71 -0.56 16.98
C ASP A 15 -3.25 -0.33 17.42
N PRO A 16 -2.61 -1.24 18.20
CA PRO A 16 -1.18 -1.13 18.49
C PRO A 16 -0.30 -1.18 17.23
N GLU A 17 -0.62 -2.00 16.24
CA GLU A 17 0.13 -2.04 14.97
C GLU A 17 -0.02 -0.73 14.18
N ILE A 18 -1.18 -0.07 14.27
CA ILE A 18 -1.37 1.26 13.65
C ILE A 18 -0.52 2.30 14.36
N ALA A 19 -0.45 2.25 15.70
CA ALA A 19 0.24 3.23 16.52
C ALA A 19 1.78 3.08 16.47
N PHE A 20 2.28 1.85 16.49
CA PHE A 20 3.72 1.56 16.60
C PHE A 20 4.36 1.04 15.30
N GLY A 21 3.52 0.65 14.34
CA GLY A 21 3.93 0.12 13.06
C GLY A 21 4.06 -1.42 13.03
N THR A 22 3.96 -1.99 11.83
CA THR A 22 4.12 -3.44 11.58
C THR A 22 4.70 -3.69 10.18
N GLU A 23 5.30 -4.86 9.98
CA GLU A 23 5.80 -5.32 8.67
C GLU A 23 5.16 -6.66 8.23
N ARG A 24 4.23 -7.19 9.03
CA ARG A 24 3.72 -8.56 8.92
C ARG A 24 3.09 -8.89 7.57
N LEU A 25 2.38 -7.94 6.97
CA LEU A 25 1.73 -8.16 5.68
C LEU A 25 2.64 -7.79 4.51
N LEU A 26 3.84 -7.24 4.72
CA LEU A 26 4.69 -6.86 3.60
C LEU A 26 5.28 -8.08 2.89
N PRO A 27 5.30 -8.07 1.55
CA PRO A 27 6.01 -9.09 0.79
C PRO A 27 7.51 -8.98 1.04
N ALA A 28 8.21 -10.11 0.95
CA ALA A 28 9.68 -10.11 0.90
C ALA A 28 10.17 -9.36 -0.35
N TRP A 29 11.30 -8.67 -0.25
CA TRP A 29 11.86 -7.84 -1.33
C TRP A 29 12.00 -8.58 -2.67
N GLU A 30 12.37 -9.86 -2.62
CA GLU A 30 12.58 -10.70 -3.79
C GLU A 30 11.28 -11.00 -4.57
N VAL A 31 10.13 -10.96 -3.89
CA VAL A 31 8.81 -11.25 -4.49
C VAL A 31 8.18 -10.00 -5.09
N ILE A 32 8.63 -8.82 -4.68
CA ILE A 32 8.12 -7.55 -5.20
C ILE A 32 8.54 -7.42 -6.68
N PRO A 33 7.61 -7.16 -7.61
CA PRO A 33 7.95 -6.91 -9.01
C PRO A 33 8.84 -5.68 -9.16
N ASP A 34 9.76 -5.70 -10.13
CA ASP A 34 10.75 -4.63 -10.28
C ASP A 34 10.14 -3.26 -10.58
N ASP A 35 8.95 -3.20 -11.18
CA ASP A 35 8.20 -1.96 -11.41
C ASP A 35 7.87 -1.22 -10.09
N TYR A 36 7.60 -1.95 -9.02
CA TYR A 36 7.39 -1.36 -7.68
C TYR A 36 8.71 -0.99 -6.99
N LYS A 37 9.82 -1.63 -7.36
CA LYS A 37 11.15 -1.27 -6.82
C LYS A 37 11.70 -0.01 -7.48
N GLN A 38 11.45 0.16 -8.78
CA GLN A 38 11.86 1.33 -9.56
C GLN A 38 10.93 2.53 -9.33
N GLY A 39 9.66 2.26 -9.03
CA GLY A 39 8.65 3.25 -8.70
C GLY A 39 7.57 3.35 -9.77
N ASN A 40 6.32 3.30 -9.34
CA ASN A 40 5.14 3.35 -10.18
C ASN A 40 4.03 4.21 -9.54
N PHE A 41 2.81 4.14 -10.05
CA PHE A 41 1.69 4.93 -9.51
C PHE A 41 1.40 4.58 -8.04
N TYR A 42 1.41 3.29 -7.69
CA TYR A 42 1.15 2.82 -6.33
C TYR A 42 2.24 3.28 -5.35
N THR A 43 3.52 3.21 -5.74
CA THR A 43 4.60 3.70 -4.86
C THR A 43 4.52 5.20 -4.67
N LYS A 44 4.19 5.97 -5.72
CA LYS A 44 3.96 7.42 -5.61
C LYS A 44 2.80 7.76 -4.67
N LEU A 45 1.73 6.97 -4.72
CA LEU A 45 0.63 7.09 -3.77
C LEU A 45 1.13 6.86 -2.33
N VAL A 46 1.90 5.80 -2.10
CA VAL A 46 2.45 5.51 -0.76
C VAL A 46 3.41 6.60 -0.29
N GLU A 47 4.30 7.08 -1.16
CA GLU A 47 5.19 8.20 -0.87
C GLU A 47 4.39 9.45 -0.51
N ALA A 48 3.33 9.77 -1.26
CA ALA A 48 2.49 10.92 -0.95
C ALA A 48 1.81 10.79 0.42
N ILE A 49 1.33 9.60 0.78
CA ILE A 49 0.76 9.32 2.10
C ILE A 49 1.84 9.42 3.19
N PHE A 50 3.05 8.90 2.94
CA PHE A 50 4.17 8.89 3.88
C PHE A 50 4.69 10.30 4.18
N TYR A 51 4.90 11.11 3.14
CA TYR A 51 5.38 12.48 3.26
C TYR A 51 4.26 13.49 3.58
N GLY A 52 2.99 13.08 3.52
CA GLY A 52 1.84 13.96 3.70
C GLY A 52 1.70 14.99 2.58
N THR A 53 2.10 14.64 1.36
CA THR A 53 1.98 15.50 0.17
C THR A 53 0.69 15.22 -0.60
N THR A 54 0.46 15.97 -1.68
CA THR A 54 -0.71 15.81 -2.53
C THR A 54 -0.79 14.40 -3.12
N LEU A 55 -1.91 13.72 -2.89
CA LEU A 55 -2.14 12.39 -3.44
C LEU A 55 -2.27 12.44 -4.96
N PRO A 56 -1.71 11.46 -5.70
CA PRO A 56 -1.91 11.38 -7.14
C PRO A 56 -3.40 11.14 -7.44
N GLN A 57 -3.91 11.80 -8.48
CA GLN A 57 -5.30 11.64 -8.88
C GLN A 57 -5.52 10.32 -9.63
N GLY A 58 -6.61 9.63 -9.28
CA GLY A 58 -7.04 8.41 -9.93
C GLY A 58 -8.32 7.89 -9.32
N GLU A 59 -8.96 6.96 -10.02
CA GLU A 59 -10.11 6.22 -9.53
C GLU A 59 -9.65 4.90 -8.94
N MET A 60 -10.04 4.63 -7.70
CA MET A 60 -9.69 3.40 -6.99
C MET A 60 -10.92 2.49 -6.91
N GLU A 61 -10.76 1.26 -7.37
CA GLU A 61 -11.75 0.20 -7.28
C GLU A 61 -11.22 -0.91 -6.38
N LEU A 62 -11.86 -1.10 -5.23
CA LEU A 62 -11.47 -2.12 -4.25
C LEU A 62 -11.93 -3.50 -4.70
N ASN A 63 -11.10 -4.51 -4.45
CA ASN A 63 -11.47 -5.90 -4.71
C ASN A 63 -12.62 -6.34 -3.81
N GLU A 64 -13.37 -7.37 -4.22
CA GLU A 64 -14.53 -7.86 -3.48
C GLU A 64 -14.17 -8.23 -2.02
N GLY A 65 -14.97 -7.77 -1.07
CA GLY A 65 -14.78 -8.00 0.36
C GLY A 65 -13.71 -7.12 1.02
N ILE A 66 -13.01 -6.26 0.26
CA ILE A 66 -12.07 -5.29 0.82
C ILE A 66 -12.83 -4.00 1.16
N ASP A 67 -12.84 -3.67 2.44
CA ASP A 67 -13.36 -2.40 2.93
C ASP A 67 -12.28 -1.28 2.86
N PRO A 68 -12.63 -0.05 2.48
CA PRO A 68 -11.68 1.06 2.39
C PRO A 68 -10.96 1.36 3.72
N GLU A 69 -11.66 1.26 4.85
CA GLU A 69 -11.10 1.49 6.19
C GLU A 69 -10.07 0.42 6.52
N MET A 70 -10.37 -0.85 6.23
CA MET A 70 -9.44 -1.96 6.44
C MET A 70 -8.12 -1.75 5.67
N LEU A 71 -8.21 -1.36 4.40
CA LEU A 71 -7.02 -1.06 3.59
C LEU A 71 -6.26 0.15 4.13
N ASN A 72 -6.96 1.25 4.48
CA ASN A 72 -6.32 2.44 5.04
C ASN A 72 -5.60 2.14 6.37
N ARG A 73 -6.22 1.36 7.26
CA ARG A 73 -5.61 0.92 8.52
C ARG A 73 -4.34 0.11 8.27
N ALA A 74 -4.40 -0.85 7.35
CA ALA A 74 -3.23 -1.64 6.97
C ALA A 74 -2.13 -0.76 6.38
N VAL A 75 -2.44 0.14 5.45
CA VAL A 75 -1.46 1.08 4.89
C VAL A 75 -0.81 1.87 6.02
N ARG A 76 -1.58 2.58 6.86
CA ARG A 76 -1.07 3.39 7.98
C ARG A 76 -0.17 2.61 8.93
N ALA A 77 -0.55 1.39 9.31
CA ALA A 77 0.28 0.54 10.17
C ALA A 77 1.64 0.22 9.53
N HIS A 78 1.69 -0.03 8.22
CA HIS A 78 2.95 -0.41 7.57
C HIS A 78 3.86 0.78 7.24
N ILE A 79 3.31 1.93 6.84
CA ILE A 79 4.13 3.14 6.60
C ILE A 79 4.70 3.74 7.90
N THR A 80 4.00 3.61 9.03
CA THR A 80 4.46 4.10 10.34
C THR A 80 5.63 3.27 10.91
N SER A 81 5.80 2.02 10.46
CA SER A 81 6.91 1.17 10.90
C SER A 81 8.27 1.82 10.61
N PHE A 82 9.28 1.56 11.45
CA PHE A 82 10.68 1.97 11.17
C PHE A 82 11.45 0.96 10.31
N SER A 83 10.88 -0.23 10.12
CA SER A 83 11.40 -1.33 9.29
C SER A 83 10.36 -1.74 8.23
N PRO A 84 10.74 -2.36 7.11
CA PRO A 84 12.10 -2.53 6.59
C PRO A 84 12.68 -1.20 6.08
N LYS A 85 13.79 -1.26 5.32
CA LYS A 85 14.38 -0.09 4.63
C LYS A 85 13.30 0.66 3.84
N HIS A 86 13.47 1.97 3.70
CA HIS A 86 12.48 2.85 3.08
C HIS A 86 12.03 2.36 1.69
N GLU A 87 12.97 2.02 0.80
CA GLU A 87 12.66 1.50 -0.55
C GLU A 87 11.78 0.24 -0.50
N HIS A 88 12.11 -0.72 0.37
CA HIS A 88 11.31 -1.94 0.55
C HIS A 88 9.95 -1.63 1.13
N LYS A 89 9.85 -0.70 2.08
CA LYS A 89 8.57 -0.30 2.66
C LYS A 89 7.64 0.32 1.62
N ILE A 90 8.14 1.29 0.84
CA ILE A 90 7.35 1.96 -0.19
C ILE A 90 6.90 0.95 -1.27
N ALA A 91 7.83 0.14 -1.77
CA ALA A 91 7.54 -0.87 -2.79
C ALA A 91 6.57 -1.95 -2.27
N GLY A 92 6.76 -2.41 -1.03
CA GLY A 92 5.96 -3.45 -0.40
C GLY A 92 4.54 -2.98 -0.09
N VAL A 93 4.38 -1.77 0.46
CA VAL A 93 3.05 -1.19 0.69
C VAL A 93 2.37 -0.87 -0.64
N GLY A 94 3.10 -0.40 -1.65
CA GLY A 94 2.56 -0.18 -2.99
C GLY A 94 2.01 -1.46 -3.60
N TYR A 95 2.75 -2.56 -3.47
CA TYR A 95 2.30 -3.87 -3.96
C TYR A 95 1.17 -4.47 -3.12
N MET A 96 1.14 -4.21 -1.81
CA MET A 96 0.01 -4.53 -0.93
C MET A 96 -1.28 -3.83 -1.38
N ILE A 97 -1.22 -2.53 -1.70
CA ILE A 97 -2.36 -1.78 -2.20
C ILE A 97 -2.82 -2.36 -3.55
N ALA A 98 -1.89 -2.59 -4.48
CA ALA A 98 -2.22 -3.16 -5.79
C ALA A 98 -2.83 -4.57 -5.71
N SER A 99 -2.52 -5.33 -4.65
CA SER A 99 -3.16 -6.62 -4.40
C SER A 99 -4.59 -6.48 -3.85
N ALA A 100 -4.95 -5.36 -3.26
CA ALA A 100 -6.25 -5.12 -2.62
C ALA A 100 -7.20 -4.26 -3.48
N CYS A 101 -6.66 -3.47 -4.41
CA CYS A 101 -7.43 -2.62 -5.30
C CYS A 101 -6.72 -2.37 -6.64
N THR A 102 -7.53 -2.03 -7.64
CA THR A 102 -7.05 -1.50 -8.91
C THR A 102 -7.19 0.02 -8.89
N ILE A 103 -6.14 0.74 -9.29
CA ILE A 103 -6.21 2.19 -9.44
C ILE A 103 -5.98 2.55 -10.89
N THR A 104 -6.93 3.30 -11.46
CA THR A 104 -6.83 3.88 -12.78
C THR A 104 -6.35 5.33 -12.62
N PRO A 105 -5.12 5.67 -13.02
CA PRO A 105 -4.62 7.04 -12.94
C PRO A 105 -5.51 7.98 -13.77
N ALA A 106 -5.81 9.15 -13.21
CA ALA A 106 -6.50 10.18 -13.99
C ALA A 106 -5.59 10.64 -15.15
N PRO A 107 -6.14 10.95 -16.33
CA PRO A 107 -5.35 11.50 -17.42
C PRO A 107 -4.67 12.79 -16.97
N ALA A 108 -3.38 12.93 -17.25
CA ALA A 108 -2.60 14.11 -16.88
C ALA A 108 -3.23 15.36 -17.54
N GLY A 109 -3.89 16.19 -16.74
CA GLY A 109 -4.56 17.42 -17.20
C GLY A 109 -6.07 17.50 -16.97
N ALA A 110 -6.67 16.60 -16.17
CA ALA A 110 -8.02 16.84 -15.66
C ALA A 110 -8.00 18.09 -14.72
N PRO A 111 -8.89 19.08 -14.95
CA PRO A 111 -8.89 20.36 -14.24
C PRO A 111 -9.22 20.25 -12.75
#